data_AF-A0A090MLW8-F1
#
_entry.id   AF-A0A090MLW8-F1
#
_cell.length_a   1.000
_cell.length_b   1.000
_cell.length_c   1.000
_cell.angle_alpha   90.00
_cell.angle_beta   90.00
_cell.angle_gamma   90.00
#
_symmetry.space_group_name_H-M   'P 1'
#
loop_
_entity.id
_entity.type
_entity.pdbx_description
1 polymer ?
#
loop_
_entity_poly.entity_id
_entity_poly.type
_entity_poly.pdbx_seq_one_letter_code
_entity_poly.pdbx_strand_id
1 'polypeptide(L)'
;MIRFLTVIIVLLGTAGSIYAVQNPTGFESAKRTALNAVSHYTRRDTRAVEISRTHSGEFALRARINGVKTPMVIDTGATSVVLTYETAKAAGLPLDLATYDVEVETAGGHVRAARVTLRPAGGRKAR
;
A
#
# COMPACT_ATOMS: atom_id res chain seq x y z
N MET A 1 -40.33 -26.91 -4.93
CA MET A 1 -39.39 -26.16 -4.06
C MET A 1 -39.08 -24.76 -4.58
N ILE A 2 -38.74 -24.59 -5.87
CA ILE A 2 -38.38 -23.27 -6.44
C ILE A 2 -39.52 -22.23 -6.43
N ARG A 3 -40.78 -22.68 -6.55
CA ARG A 3 -41.96 -21.81 -6.51
C ARG A 3 -42.20 -21.14 -5.15
N PHE A 4 -41.87 -21.83 -4.06
CA PHE A 4 -41.98 -21.25 -2.72
C PHE A 4 -40.91 -20.18 -2.48
N LEU A 5 -39.71 -20.40 -3.02
CA LEU A 5 -38.61 -19.43 -2.95
C LEU A 5 -38.98 -18.13 -3.68
N THR A 6 -39.57 -18.23 -4.88
CA THR A 6 -40.00 -17.04 -5.63
C THR A 6 -41.07 -16.25 -4.90
N VAL A 7 -42.01 -16.91 -4.22
CA VAL A 7 -43.05 -16.22 -3.45
C VAL A 7 -42.44 -15.48 -2.26
N ILE A 8 -41.50 -16.08 -1.53
CA ILE A 8 -40.81 -15.44 -0.40
C ILE A 8 -40.02 -14.21 -0.85
N ILE A 9 -39.30 -14.30 -1.97
CA ILE A 9 -38.53 -13.16 -2.51
C ILE A 9 -39.46 -12.00 -2.90
N VAL A 10 -40.57 -12.29 -3.56
CA VAL A 10 -41.56 -11.27 -3.94
C VAL A 10 -42.18 -10.62 -2.70
N LEU A 11 -42.52 -11.41 -1.69
CA LEU A 11 -43.16 -10.92 -0.45
C LEU A 11 -42.20 -10.08 0.40
N LEU A 12 -40.92 -10.47 0.46
CA LEU A 12 -39.87 -9.67 1.09
C LEU A 12 -39.61 -8.36 0.32
N GLY A 13 -39.64 -8.41 -1.02
CA GLY A 13 -39.49 -7.25 -1.87
C GLY A 13 -40.61 -6.23 -1.67
N THR A 14 -41.87 -6.68 -1.68
CA THR A 14 -43.03 -5.79 -1.50
C THR A 14 -43.10 -5.20 -0.09
N ALA A 15 -42.85 -6.00 0.95
CA ALA A 15 -42.79 -5.52 2.32
C ALA A 15 -41.66 -4.48 2.52
N GLY A 16 -40.50 -4.72 1.93
CA GLY A 16 -39.38 -3.77 1.91
C GLY A 16 -39.72 -2.45 1.20
N SER A 17 -40.43 -2.51 0.07
CA SER A 17 -40.89 -1.31 -0.65
C SER A 17 -41.89 -0.48 0.17
N ILE A 18 -42.82 -1.12 0.87
CA ILE A 18 -43.80 -0.41 1.73
C ILE A 18 -43.07 0.28 2.90
N TYR A 19 -42.13 -0.42 3.54
CA TYR A 19 -41.34 0.15 4.63
C TYR A 19 -40.49 1.35 4.16
N ALA A 20 -39.92 1.28 2.96
CA ALA A 20 -39.14 2.38 2.37
C ALA A 20 -39.99 3.64 2.09
N VAL A 21 -41.25 3.47 1.69
CA VAL A 21 -42.18 4.59 1.45
C VAL A 21 -42.64 5.24 2.75
N GLN A 22 -42.83 4.46 3.82
CA GLN A 22 -43.29 4.97 5.13
C GLN A 22 -42.16 5.62 5.94
N ASN A 23 -40.93 5.12 5.83
CA ASN A 23 -39.78 5.57 6.62
C ASN A 23 -38.57 5.87 5.72
N PRO A 24 -38.63 6.93 4.89
CA PRO A 24 -37.58 7.25 3.92
C PRO A 24 -36.21 7.49 4.58
N THR A 25 -36.18 8.09 5.77
CA THR A 25 -34.95 8.35 6.53
C THR A 25 -34.32 7.07 7.10
N GLY A 26 -35.14 6.10 7.52
CA GLY A 26 -34.69 4.81 8.04
C GLY A 26 -34.09 3.93 6.94
N PHE A 27 -34.72 3.92 5.75
CA PHE A 27 -34.21 3.20 4.58
C PHE A 27 -32.88 3.77 4.08
N GLU A 28 -32.77 5.10 3.97
CA GLU A 28 -31.51 5.74 3.57
C GLU A 28 -30.38 5.46 4.58
N SER A 29 -30.69 5.39 5.87
CA SER A 29 -29.74 5.01 6.91
C SER A 29 -29.29 3.55 6.76
N ALA A 30 -30.22 2.62 6.54
CA ALA A 30 -29.91 1.20 6.31
C ALA A 30 -29.08 0.98 5.04
N LYS A 31 -29.43 1.66 3.94
CA LYS A 31 -28.70 1.65 2.68
C LYS A 31 -27.27 2.15 2.86
N ARG A 32 -27.06 3.26 3.56
CA ARG A 32 -25.72 3.81 3.85
C ARG A 32 -24.89 2.85 4.69
N THR A 33 -25.46 2.25 5.73
CA THR A 33 -24.76 1.26 6.56
C THR A 33 -24.38 0.02 5.76
N ALA A 34 -25.28 -0.50 4.93
CA ALA A 34 -25.00 -1.65 4.06
C ALA A 34 -23.91 -1.32 3.03
N LEU A 35 -23.99 -0.17 2.36
CA LEU A 35 -22.98 0.28 1.39
C LEU A 35 -21.60 0.49 2.04
N ASN A 36 -21.55 1.04 3.25
CA ASN A 36 -20.30 1.20 4.00
C ASN A 36 -19.72 -0.17 4.39
N ALA A 37 -20.53 -1.09 4.89
CA ALA A 37 -20.08 -2.44 5.26
C ALA A 37 -19.51 -3.21 4.05
N VAL A 38 -20.18 -3.13 2.90
CA VAL A 38 -19.69 -3.73 1.64
C VAL A 38 -18.39 -3.05 1.20
N SER A 39 -18.30 -1.73 1.25
CA SER A 39 -17.08 -0.99 0.87
C SER A 39 -15.89 -1.32 1.77
N HIS A 40 -16.13 -1.50 3.08
CA HIS A 40 -15.13 -1.95 4.04
C HIS A 40 -14.69 -3.40 3.82
N TYR A 41 -15.60 -4.25 3.34
CA TYR A 41 -15.28 -5.63 2.94
C TYR A 41 -14.39 -5.65 1.69
N THR A 42 -14.71 -4.84 0.67
CA THR A 42 -13.90 -4.76 -0.56
C THR A 42 -12.55 -4.05 -0.36
N ARG A 43 -12.44 -3.13 0.62
CA ARG A 43 -11.17 -2.46 0.98
C ARG A 43 -10.28 -3.25 1.94
N ARG A 44 -10.78 -4.32 2.56
CA ARG A 44 -9.96 -5.20 3.42
C ARG A 44 -9.06 -6.09 2.56
N ASP A 45 -7.98 -5.50 2.04
CA ASP A 45 -6.62 -6.10 2.02
C ASP A 45 -5.57 -5.24 1.32
N THR A 46 -5.94 -4.14 0.68
CA THR A 46 -4.95 -3.31 -0.02
C THR A 46 -4.22 -2.41 0.97
N ARG A 47 -3.02 -2.82 1.40
CA ARG A 47 -2.06 -1.91 2.04
C ARG A 47 -1.58 -0.91 0.99
N ALA A 48 -2.19 0.27 0.98
CA ALA A 48 -1.79 1.38 0.12
C ALA A 48 -1.01 2.43 0.92
N VAL A 49 0.00 3.02 0.28
CA VAL A 49 0.73 4.19 0.78
C VAL A 49 0.60 5.28 -0.26
N GLU A 50 0.10 6.44 0.16
CA GLU A 50 0.02 7.64 -0.69
C GLU A 50 1.21 8.54 -0.36
N ILE A 51 1.93 8.97 -1.40
CA ILE A 51 3.11 9.83 -1.26
C ILE A 51 2.87 11.07 -2.13
N SER A 52 2.65 12.19 -1.47
CA SER A 52 2.50 13.47 -2.16
C SER A 52 3.84 13.97 -2.69
N ARG A 53 3.80 14.65 -3.83
CA ARG A 53 4.96 15.31 -4.43
C ARG A 53 5.45 16.43 -3.49
N THR A 54 6.76 16.52 -3.27
CA THR A 54 7.37 17.59 -2.47
C THR A 54 7.39 18.92 -3.23
N HIS A 55 7.67 20.02 -2.52
CA HIS A 55 7.89 21.33 -3.15
C HIS A 55 9.08 21.34 -4.14
N SER A 56 10.07 20.47 -3.94
CA SER A 56 11.19 20.28 -4.87
C SER A 56 10.81 19.49 -6.12
N GLY A 57 9.59 18.95 -6.20
CA GLY A 57 9.10 18.19 -7.35
C GLY A 57 9.45 16.70 -7.32
N GLU A 58 10.05 16.21 -6.25
CA GLU A 58 10.41 14.80 -6.05
C GLU A 58 9.32 14.06 -5.26
N PHE A 59 9.39 12.73 -5.27
CA PHE A 59 8.58 11.90 -4.38
C PHE A 59 9.49 11.31 -3.31
N ALA A 60 9.44 11.88 -2.11
CA ALA A 60 10.29 11.47 -0.99
C ALA A 60 9.50 10.66 0.04
N LEU A 61 10.15 9.65 0.61
CA LEU A 61 9.57 8.80 1.66
C LEU A 61 10.61 8.42 2.70
N ARG A 62 10.14 7.86 3.83
CA ARG A 62 11.02 7.22 4.82
C ARG A 62 10.81 5.71 4.79
N ALA A 63 11.82 4.98 4.34
CA ALA A 63 11.85 3.53 4.33
C ALA A 63 12.52 2.99 5.60
N ARG A 64 12.38 1.68 5.84
CA ARG A 64 13.22 0.96 6.80
C ARG A 64 14.08 -0.05 6.06
N ILE A 65 15.40 0.11 6.14
CA ILE A 65 16.38 -0.81 5.55
C ILE A 65 17.13 -1.45 6.71
N ASN A 66 17.04 -2.77 6.85
CA ASN A 66 17.61 -3.50 8.00
C ASN A 66 17.25 -2.90 9.37
N GLY A 67 16.04 -2.34 9.49
CA GLY A 67 15.56 -1.71 10.73
C GLY A 67 15.95 -0.24 10.91
N VAL A 68 16.84 0.31 10.09
CA VAL A 68 17.23 1.73 10.12
C VAL A 68 16.25 2.56 9.30
N LYS A 69 15.79 3.69 9.85
CA LYS A 69 14.94 4.64 9.11
C LYS A 69 15.79 5.42 8.13
N THR A 70 15.46 5.34 6.86
CA THR A 70 16.26 5.91 5.76
C THR A 70 15.40 6.84 4.91
N PRO A 71 15.79 8.11 4.71
CA PRO A 71 15.15 8.98 3.73
C PRO A 71 15.48 8.47 2.31
N MET A 72 14.46 8.37 1.47
CA MET A 72 14.57 7.84 0.10
C MET A 72 13.80 8.75 -0.86
N VAL A 73 14.23 8.76 -2.12
CA VAL A 73 13.52 9.38 -3.24
C VAL A 73 13.10 8.28 -4.21
N ILE A 74 11.90 8.39 -4.78
CA ILE A 74 11.42 7.50 -5.84
C ILE A 74 12.02 7.97 -7.17
N ASP A 75 12.89 7.14 -7.74
CA ASP A 75 13.46 7.31 -9.07
C ASP A 75 12.92 6.19 -9.99
N THR A 76 11.98 6.55 -10.88
CA THR A 76 11.37 5.58 -11.80
C THR A 76 12.30 5.15 -12.94
N GLY A 77 13.41 5.86 -13.15
CA GLY A 77 14.43 5.50 -14.14
C GLY A 77 15.43 4.47 -13.62
N ALA A 78 15.49 4.27 -12.30
CA ALA A 78 16.46 3.38 -11.69
C ALA A 78 16.07 1.90 -11.88
N THR A 79 17.03 1.09 -12.34
CA THR A 79 16.90 -0.38 -12.44
C THR A 79 17.25 -1.10 -11.13
N SER A 80 17.79 -0.38 -10.15
CA SER A 80 18.23 -0.90 -8.85
C SER A 80 18.12 0.19 -7.79
N VAL A 81 17.94 -0.21 -6.52
CA VAL A 81 17.96 0.71 -5.39
C VAL A 81 19.41 1.08 -5.08
N VAL A 82 19.71 2.38 -5.10
CA VAL A 82 21.04 2.91 -4.76
C VAL A 82 20.99 3.50 -3.36
N LEU A 83 21.97 3.15 -2.52
CA LEU A 83 22.16 3.71 -1.19
C LEU A 83 23.46 4.48 -1.17
N THR A 84 23.47 5.62 -0.46
CA THR A 84 24.75 6.28 -0.16
C THR A 84 25.61 5.36 0.72
N TYR A 85 26.93 5.58 0.70
CA TYR A 85 27.86 4.81 1.51
C TYR A 85 27.49 4.85 3.01
N GLU A 86 27.14 6.03 3.52
CA GLU A 86 26.77 6.27 4.92
C GLU A 86 25.47 5.53 5.26
N THR A 87 24.51 5.53 4.34
CA THR A 87 23.23 4.85 4.51
C THR A 87 23.42 3.33 4.53
N ALA A 88 24.24 2.81 3.62
CA ALA A 88 24.57 1.40 3.55
C ALA A 88 25.33 0.94 4.81
N LYS A 89 26.27 1.77 5.29
CA LYS A 89 27.01 1.54 6.53
C LYS A 89 26.09 1.54 7.75
N ALA A 90 25.19 2.52 7.86
CA ALA A 90 24.21 2.59 8.93
C ALA A 90 23.28 1.36 8.94
N ALA A 91 22.89 0.89 7.76
CA ALA A 91 22.09 -0.32 7.59
C ALA A 91 22.87 -1.64 7.83
N GLY A 92 24.16 -1.57 8.20
CA GLY A 92 25.00 -2.72 8.51
C GLY A 92 25.32 -3.60 7.31
N LEU A 93 25.37 -3.03 6.10
CA LEU A 93 25.76 -3.78 4.91
C LEU A 93 27.28 -4.03 4.92
N PRO A 94 27.75 -5.16 4.39
CA PRO A 94 29.18 -5.52 4.41
C PRO A 94 29.95 -4.70 3.38
N LEU A 95 30.46 -3.53 3.79
CA LEU A 95 31.17 -2.60 2.90
C LEU A 95 32.67 -2.90 2.77
N ASP A 96 33.27 -3.54 3.77
CA ASP A 96 34.73 -3.72 3.86
C ASP A 96 35.30 -4.60 2.74
N LEU A 97 34.46 -5.47 2.15
CA LEU A 97 34.81 -6.36 1.05
C LEU A 97 34.07 -5.99 -0.25
N ALA A 98 33.41 -4.84 -0.28
CA ALA A 98 32.57 -4.43 -1.39
C ALA A 98 33.43 -3.91 -2.56
N THR A 99 33.22 -4.49 -3.75
CA THR A 99 33.86 -4.02 -4.99
C THR A 99 32.96 -3.00 -5.68
N TYR A 100 33.45 -1.77 -5.87
CA TYR A 100 32.72 -0.66 -6.49
C TYR A 100 33.00 -0.58 -8.00
N ASP A 101 32.56 -1.59 -8.75
CA ASP A 101 32.83 -1.73 -10.18
C ASP A 101 31.62 -1.48 -11.08
N VAL A 102 30.42 -1.39 -10.51
CA VAL A 102 29.17 -1.18 -11.27
C VAL A 102 28.98 0.29 -11.56
N GLU A 103 28.88 0.67 -12.83
CA GLU A 103 28.47 2.01 -13.23
C GLU A 103 26.97 2.17 -13.08
N VAL A 104 26.54 3.21 -12.37
CA VAL A 104 25.14 3.55 -12.22
C VAL A 104 24.93 5.02 -12.55
N GLU A 105 23.88 5.29 -13.31
CA GLU A 105 23.39 6.63 -13.57
C GLU A 105 22.20 6.89 -12.65
N THR A 106 22.25 8.01 -11.95
CA THR A 106 21.21 8.43 -11.01
C THR A 106 20.85 9.88 -11.32
N ALA A 107 19.79 10.40 -10.69
CA ALA A 107 19.51 11.83 -10.73
C ALA A 107 20.69 12.71 -10.27
N GLY A 108 21.61 12.18 -9.46
CA GLY A 108 22.83 12.87 -9.03
C GLY A 108 24.01 12.75 -10.01
N GLY A 109 23.85 12.08 -11.15
CA GLY A 109 24.89 11.79 -12.13
C GLY A 109 25.43 10.37 -12.08
N HIS A 110 26.56 10.14 -12.75
CA HIS A 110 27.22 8.84 -12.85
C HIS A 110 28.11 8.56 -11.64
N VAL A 111 27.95 7.40 -11.03
CA VAL A 111 28.79 6.94 -9.91
C VAL A 111 29.14 5.46 -10.06
N ARG A 112 30.19 5.03 -9.35
CA ARG A 112 30.51 3.61 -9.18
C ARG A 112 29.87 3.09 -7.90
N ALA A 113 29.22 1.95 -7.99
CA ALA A 113 28.50 1.31 -6.89
C ALA A 113 28.98 -0.13 -6.70
N ALA A 114 28.85 -0.62 -5.46
CA ALA A 114 29.02 -2.03 -5.16
C ALA A 114 27.68 -2.74 -5.14
N ARG A 115 27.61 -3.93 -5.75
CA ARG A 115 26.39 -4.74 -5.73
C ARG A 115 26.25 -5.45 -4.39
N VAL A 116 25.12 -5.25 -3.73
CA VAL A 116 24.76 -5.97 -2.50
C VAL A 116 23.35 -6.53 -2.63
N THR A 117 23.14 -7.74 -2.12
CA THR A 117 21.81 -8.36 -2.05
C THR A 117 21.25 -8.19 -0.63
N LEU A 118 20.12 -7.48 -0.51
CA LEU A 118 19.37 -7.41 0.74
C LEU A 118 18.65 -8.75 0.97
N ARG A 119 18.80 -9.31 2.18
CA ARG A 119 18.00 -10.47 2.60
C ARG A 119 16.76 -10.00 3.34
N PRO A 120 15.61 -10.69 3.20
CA PRO A 120 14.44 -10.41 4.01
C PRO A 120 14.79 -10.51 5.49
N ALA A 121 14.48 -9.47 6.26
CA ALA A 121 14.52 -9.59 7.71
C ALA A 121 13.51 -10.67 8.12
N GLY A 122 13.96 -11.68 8.88
CA GLY A 122 13.08 -12.68 9.46
C GLY A 122 11.90 -11.98 10.13
N GLY A 123 10.69 -12.21 9.62
CA GLY A 123 9.53 -11.38 9.92
C GLY A 123 9.23 -11.33 11.41
N ARG A 124 9.49 -10.19 12.06
CA ARG A 124 8.80 -9.89 13.32
C ARG A 124 7.39 -9.47 12.95
N LYS A 125 6.41 -10.32 13.31
CA LYS A 125 5.00 -9.91 13.34
C LYS A 125 4.92 -8.61 14.13
N ALA A 126 4.43 -7.56 13.48
CA ALA A 126 3.98 -6.37 14.18
C ALA A 126 2.95 -6.81 15.23
N ARG A 127 3.23 -6.50 16.50
CA ARG A 127 2.26 -6.60 17.60
C ARG A 127 1.25 -5.47 17.49
#